data_AF-A0A4R8Q1W2-F1
#
_entry.id   AF-A0A4R8Q1W2-F1
#
_cell.length_a   1.000
_cell.length_b   1.000
_cell.length_c   1.000
_cell.angle_alpha   90.00
_cell.angle_beta   90.00
_cell.angle_gamma   90.00
#
_symmetry.space_group_name_H-M   'P 1'
#
loop_
_entity.id
_entity.type
_entity.pdbx_description
1 polymer ?
#
loop_
_entity_poly.entity_id
_entity_poly.type
_entity_poly.pdbx_seq_one_letter_code
_entity_poly.pdbx_strand_id
1 'polypeptide(L)'
;MWAAALYTKTVPCTLAYTIAIVVYNEGGLAAIPVVKNLIGAIGLACYCWGTTVILDDGKELHGLKAVAVLMIGAIFATTGHAQDFRDRSADAMMGRRTIPLLLSQHVARWSLAALMVCWTVGLIALWRPPAVASVAFALLALRSMYGYVSSHDEKDDYASYCWYGFWLVGSNLLPIFPRLKGDL
;
A
#
# COMPACT_ATOMS: atom_id res chain seq x y z
N MET A 1 -22.48 -0.50 7.84
CA MET A 1 -21.14 -0.05 8.29
C MET A 1 -21.16 0.49 9.71
N TRP A 2 -21.88 1.58 10.00
CA TRP A 2 -21.85 2.23 11.33
C TRP A 2 -22.36 1.37 12.51
N ALA A 3 -23.43 0.59 12.32
CA ALA A 3 -23.90 -0.34 13.35
C ALA A 3 -22.84 -1.41 13.69
N ALA A 4 -22.15 -1.93 12.67
CA ALA A 4 -21.03 -2.86 12.87
C ALA A 4 -19.87 -2.15 13.59
N ALA A 5 -19.55 -0.90 13.22
CA ALA A 5 -18.47 -0.14 13.85
C ALA A 5 -18.69 0.10 15.35
N LEU A 6 -19.94 0.33 15.78
CA LEU A 6 -20.32 0.41 17.19
C LEU A 6 -20.12 -0.93 17.90
N TYR A 7 -20.59 -2.02 17.28
CA TYR A 7 -20.48 -3.36 17.86
C TYR A 7 -19.03 -3.83 17.98
N THR A 8 -18.19 -3.56 16.96
CA THR A 8 -16.80 -4.00 16.91
C THR A 8 -15.80 -2.99 17.47
N LYS A 9 -16.27 -1.89 18.09
CA LYS A 9 -15.42 -0.83 18.64
C LYS A 9 -14.45 -0.18 17.61
N THR A 10 -14.87 -0.10 16.34
CA THR A 10 -14.07 0.47 15.23
C THR A 10 -14.59 1.83 14.76
N VAL A 11 -15.33 2.55 15.61
CA VAL A 11 -15.88 3.89 15.30
C VAL A 11 -14.79 4.86 14.82
N PRO A 12 -13.61 4.98 15.46
CA PRO A 12 -12.60 5.95 15.04
C PRO A 12 -12.08 5.71 13.61
N CYS A 13 -11.73 4.47 13.27
CA CYS A 13 -11.22 4.15 11.93
C CYS A 13 -12.32 4.22 10.86
N THR A 14 -13.57 3.89 11.22
CA THR A 14 -14.74 4.02 10.33
C THR A 14 -15.03 5.48 10.00
N LEU A 15 -14.92 6.37 10.99
CA LEU A 15 -15.06 7.81 10.79
C LEU A 15 -13.94 8.36 9.91
N ALA A 16 -12.68 8.02 10.21
CA ALA A 16 -11.54 8.43 9.40
C ALA A 16 -11.67 7.95 7.94
N TYR A 17 -12.07 6.69 7.73
CA TYR A 17 -12.32 6.15 6.39
C TYR A 17 -13.46 6.89 5.67
N THR A 18 -14.56 7.17 6.37
CA THR A 18 -15.71 7.89 5.79
C THR A 18 -15.31 9.31 5.36
N ILE A 19 -14.53 10.02 6.17
CA ILE A 19 -14.02 11.35 5.80
C ILE A 19 -13.09 11.23 4.59
N ALA A 20 -12.15 10.26 4.62
CA ALA A 20 -11.21 10.05 3.52
C ALA A 20 -11.91 9.77 2.20
N ILE A 21 -12.90 8.87 2.16
CA ILE A 21 -13.62 8.52 0.93
C ILE A 21 -14.50 9.67 0.42
N VAL A 22 -15.14 10.43 1.32
CA VAL A 22 -15.93 11.61 0.93
C VAL A 22 -15.03 12.69 0.32
N VAL A 23 -13.93 13.02 0.98
CA VAL A 23 -12.98 14.02 0.49
C VAL A 23 -12.30 13.55 -0.82
N TYR A 24 -12.04 12.24 -0.95
CA TYR A 24 -11.48 11.66 -2.17
C TYR A 24 -12.42 11.83 -3.38
N ASN A 25 -13.70 11.44 -3.22
CA ASN A 25 -14.67 11.41 -4.31
C ASN A 25 -15.36 12.77 -4.52
N GLU A 26 -15.99 13.30 -3.47
CA GLU A 26 -16.82 14.52 -3.55
C GLU A 26 -15.98 15.78 -3.43
N GLY A 27 -14.86 15.72 -2.69
CA GLY A 27 -13.93 16.83 -2.54
C GLY A 27 -12.99 17.04 -3.74
N GLY A 28 -13.07 16.19 -4.76
CA GLY A 28 -12.24 16.28 -5.97
C GLY A 28 -10.75 15.98 -5.78
N LEU A 29 -10.31 15.56 -4.58
CA LEU A 29 -8.89 15.32 -4.30
C LEU A 29 -8.31 14.13 -5.07
N ALA A 30 -9.15 13.22 -5.58
CA ALA A 30 -8.74 12.15 -6.49
C ALA A 30 -8.13 12.65 -7.81
N ALA A 31 -8.40 13.91 -8.20
CA ALA A 31 -7.83 14.51 -9.41
C ALA A 31 -6.37 14.96 -9.24
N ILE A 32 -5.89 15.10 -8.00
CA ILE A 32 -4.51 15.51 -7.70
C ILE A 32 -3.67 14.24 -7.47
N PRO A 33 -2.74 13.88 -8.36
CA PRO A 33 -2.13 12.54 -8.36
C PRO A 33 -1.43 12.13 -7.06
N VAL A 34 -0.68 13.04 -6.43
CA VAL A 34 0.01 12.75 -5.16
C VAL A 34 -1.00 12.60 -4.01
N VAL A 35 -1.99 13.49 -3.97
CA VAL A 35 -3.02 13.51 -2.91
C VAL A 35 -3.93 12.29 -3.01
N LYS A 36 -4.25 11.85 -4.24
CA LYS A 36 -4.99 10.61 -4.51
C LYS A 36 -4.35 9.42 -3.80
N ASN A 37 -3.04 9.24 -3.95
CA ASN A 37 -2.31 8.13 -3.32
C ASN A 37 -2.28 8.26 -1.80
N LEU A 38 -2.09 9.48 -1.27
CA LEU A 38 -2.09 9.73 0.17
C LEU A 38 -3.44 9.41 0.82
N ILE A 39 -4.55 9.84 0.21
CA ILE A 39 -5.88 9.56 0.74
C ILE A 39 -6.25 8.08 0.55
N GLY A 40 -5.87 7.48 -0.59
CA GLY A 40 -6.00 6.04 -0.79
C GLY A 40 -5.25 5.24 0.28
N ALA A 41 -4.05 5.69 0.67
CA ALA A 41 -3.27 5.10 1.74
C ALA A 41 -3.93 5.24 3.12
N ILE A 42 -4.56 6.39 3.40
CA ILE A 42 -5.39 6.55 4.62
C ILE A 42 -6.53 5.54 4.60
N GLY A 43 -7.20 5.36 3.46
CA GLY A 43 -8.25 4.36 3.30
C GLY A 43 -7.77 2.94 3.60
N LEU A 44 -6.62 2.55 3.03
CA LEU A 44 -6.00 1.24 3.28
C LEU A 44 -5.57 1.08 4.74
N ALA A 45 -4.94 2.10 5.34
CA ALA A 45 -4.55 2.07 6.74
C ALA A 45 -5.77 1.95 7.67
N CYS A 46 -6.88 2.63 7.37
CA CYS A 46 -8.13 2.49 8.14
C CYS A 46 -8.72 1.08 8.02
N TYR A 47 -8.62 0.45 6.85
CA TYR A 47 -9.02 -0.94 6.67
C TYR A 47 -8.19 -1.88 7.56
N CYS A 48 -6.86 -1.77 7.50
CA CYS A 48 -5.96 -2.57 8.35
C CYS A 48 -6.15 -2.29 9.85
N TRP A 49 -6.38 -1.02 10.24
CA TRP A 49 -6.69 -0.63 11.61
C TRP A 49 -7.98 -1.32 12.10
N GLY A 50 -9.07 -1.19 11.34
CA GLY A 50 -10.35 -1.80 11.71
C GLY A 50 -10.26 -3.31 11.85
N THR A 51 -9.63 -3.99 10.89
CA THR A 51 -9.41 -5.44 10.96
C THR A 51 -8.58 -5.84 12.18
N THR A 52 -7.53 -5.07 12.51
CA THR A 52 -6.68 -5.36 13.67
C THR A 52 -7.46 -5.24 14.98
N VAL A 53 -8.29 -4.21 15.13
CA VAL A 53 -9.14 -4.01 16.31
C VAL A 53 -10.18 -5.13 16.44
N ILE A 54 -10.81 -5.54 15.33
CA ILE A 54 -11.78 -6.64 15.32
C ILE A 54 -11.13 -7.96 15.77
N LEU A 55 -9.94 -8.27 15.25
CA LEU A 55 -9.23 -9.51 15.56
C LEU A 55 -8.55 -9.52 16.94
N ASP A 56 -8.48 -8.36 17.62
CA ASP A 56 -7.87 -8.20 18.94
C ASP A 56 -8.92 -7.88 20.02
N ASP A 57 -10.15 -8.39 19.84
CA ASP A 57 -11.28 -8.25 20.76
C ASP A 57 -11.65 -6.79 21.10
N GLY A 58 -11.48 -5.90 20.12
CA GLY A 58 -11.82 -4.49 20.25
C GLY A 58 -10.82 -3.67 21.07
N LYS A 59 -9.60 -4.17 21.29
CA LYS A 59 -8.52 -3.42 21.93
C LYS A 59 -7.98 -2.34 20.98
N GLU A 60 -7.55 -1.23 21.58
CA GLU A 60 -6.99 -0.12 20.83
C GLU A 60 -5.63 -0.45 20.19
N LEU A 61 -5.35 0.24 19.08
CA LEU A 61 -4.15 0.07 18.29
C LEU A 61 -2.95 0.71 18.98
N HIS A 62 -2.02 -0.11 19.48
CA HIS A 62 -0.80 0.36 20.14
C HIS A 62 0.42 -0.52 19.79
N GLY A 63 1.62 -0.03 20.13
CA GLY A 63 2.87 -0.77 19.94
C GLY A 63 3.11 -1.19 18.48
N LEU A 64 3.56 -2.42 18.26
CA LEU A 64 3.87 -2.90 16.91
C LEU A 64 2.64 -3.04 16.00
N LYS A 65 1.43 -3.16 16.55
CA LYS A 65 0.19 -3.14 15.75
C LYS A 65 0.01 -1.78 15.07
N ALA A 66 0.22 -0.70 15.83
CA ALA A 66 0.18 0.67 15.30
C ALA A 66 1.28 0.89 14.26
N VAL A 67 2.51 0.43 14.54
CA VAL A 67 3.61 0.49 13.58
C VAL A 67 3.24 -0.24 12.27
N ALA A 68 2.73 -1.47 12.34
CA ALA A 68 2.35 -2.23 11.14
C ALA A 68 1.29 -1.50 10.28
N VAL A 69 0.26 -0.93 10.91
CA VAL A 69 -0.79 -0.15 10.22
C VAL A 69 -0.24 1.13 9.60
N LEU A 70 0.60 1.88 10.33
CA LEU A 70 1.24 3.07 9.80
C LEU A 70 2.17 2.72 8.63
N MET A 71 2.86 1.57 8.71
CA MET A 71 3.75 1.14 7.65
C MET A 71 3.01 0.83 6.35
N ILE A 72 1.91 0.09 6.41
CA ILE A 72 1.15 -0.22 5.20
C ILE A 72 0.57 1.05 4.55
N GLY A 73 0.15 2.01 5.38
CA GLY A 73 -0.23 3.36 4.91
C GLY A 73 0.95 4.05 4.21
N ALA A 74 2.11 4.13 4.86
CA ALA A 74 3.29 4.81 4.29
C ALA A 74 3.79 4.16 2.99
N ILE A 75 3.77 2.83 2.92
CA ILE A 75 4.07 2.07 1.69
C ILE A 75 3.12 2.52 0.60
N PHE A 76 1.81 2.39 0.81
CA PHE A 76 0.84 2.72 -0.23
C PHE A 76 0.82 4.21 -0.59
N ALA A 77 1.09 5.12 0.35
CA ALA A 77 1.15 6.55 0.07
C ALA A 77 2.26 6.88 -0.93
N THR A 78 3.37 6.14 -0.88
CA THR A 78 4.54 6.36 -1.72
C THR A 78 4.52 5.51 -2.99
N THR A 79 4.04 4.26 -2.92
CA THR A 79 4.05 3.31 -4.06
C THR A 79 2.68 3.09 -4.70
N GLY A 80 1.61 3.71 -4.19
CA GLY A 80 0.23 3.50 -4.66
C GLY A 80 -0.01 3.87 -6.12
N HIS A 81 0.85 4.69 -6.71
CA HIS A 81 0.84 4.98 -8.15
C HIS A 81 1.23 3.78 -9.03
N ALA A 82 1.68 2.66 -8.45
CA ALA A 82 1.87 1.40 -9.15
C ALA A 82 0.62 0.95 -9.93
N GLN A 83 -0.58 1.26 -9.42
CA GLN A 83 -1.85 0.94 -10.07
C GLN A 83 -2.08 1.77 -11.35
N ASP A 84 -1.53 2.98 -11.43
CA ASP A 84 -1.81 3.91 -12.53
C ASP A 84 -1.13 3.48 -13.83
N PHE A 85 -0.09 2.63 -13.77
CA PHE A 85 0.65 2.20 -14.97
C PHE A 85 -0.19 1.34 -15.92
N ARG A 86 -1.06 0.47 -15.37
CA ARG A 86 -1.93 -0.42 -16.17
C ARG A 86 -3.12 0.31 -16.78
N ASP A 87 -3.45 1.49 -16.23
CA ASP A 87 -4.65 2.26 -16.56
C ASP A 87 -4.30 3.53 -17.38
N ARG A 88 -3.07 3.64 -17.90
CA ARG A 88 -2.53 4.85 -18.56
C ARG A 88 -3.38 5.35 -19.71
N SER A 89 -3.75 4.50 -20.65
CA SER A 89 -4.54 4.86 -21.83
C SER A 89 -5.95 5.30 -21.43
N ALA A 90 -6.56 4.59 -20.48
CA ALA A 90 -7.87 4.96 -19.94
C ALA A 90 -7.81 6.31 -19.22
N ASP A 91 -6.82 6.51 -18.36
CA ASP A 91 -6.59 7.78 -17.65
C ASP A 91 -6.35 8.94 -18.62
N ALA A 92 -5.60 8.72 -19.70
CA ALA A 92 -5.36 9.72 -20.73
C ALA A 92 -6.64 10.09 -21.48
N MET A 93 -7.46 9.11 -21.89
CA MET A 93 -8.76 9.36 -22.53
C MET A 93 -9.72 10.13 -21.62
N MET A 94 -9.68 9.86 -20.32
CA MET A 94 -10.48 10.55 -19.31
C MET A 94 -9.91 11.91 -18.88
N GLY A 95 -8.78 12.35 -19.46
CA GLY A 95 -8.12 13.61 -19.12
C GLY A 95 -7.55 13.64 -17.69
N ARG A 96 -7.33 12.48 -17.06
CA ARG A 96 -6.80 12.38 -15.70
C ARG A 96 -5.30 12.67 -15.69
N ARG A 97 -4.84 13.28 -14.59
CA ARG A 97 -3.42 13.51 -14.34
C ARG A 97 -2.92 12.46 -13.36
N THR A 98 -2.18 11.47 -13.84
CA THR A 98 -1.53 10.43 -13.01
C THR A 98 -0.02 10.50 -13.13
N ILE A 99 0.72 9.94 -12.16
CA ILE A 99 2.20 10.00 -12.16
C ILE A 99 2.78 9.45 -13.49
N PRO A 100 2.31 8.31 -14.03
CA PRO A 100 2.82 7.79 -15.31
C PRO A 100 2.47 8.66 -16.53
N LEU A 101 1.52 9.60 -16.43
CA LEU A 101 1.18 10.55 -17.49
C LEU A 101 1.87 11.91 -17.32
N LEU A 102 2.24 12.28 -16.09
CA LEU A 102 2.91 13.55 -15.78
C LEU A 102 4.43 13.50 -15.92
N LEU A 103 5.04 12.36 -15.63
CA LEU A 103 6.48 12.15 -15.71
C LEU A 103 6.84 11.34 -16.95
N SER A 104 8.11 11.41 -17.37
CA SER A 104 8.60 10.47 -18.38
C SER A 104 8.47 9.04 -17.86
N GLN A 105 8.20 8.10 -18.76
CA GLN A 105 8.01 6.69 -18.40
C GLN A 105 9.21 6.15 -17.59
N HIS A 106 10.42 6.51 -17.99
CA HIS A 106 11.63 6.16 -17.25
C HIS A 106 11.62 6.68 -15.81
N VAL A 107 11.34 7.98 -15.61
CA VAL A 107 11.35 8.57 -14.25
C VAL A 107 10.23 7.98 -13.39
N ALA A 108 9.03 7.79 -13.93
CA ALA A 108 7.92 7.19 -13.19
C ALA A 108 8.24 5.76 -12.73
N ARG A 109 8.77 4.91 -13.62
CA ARG A 109 9.04 3.49 -13.35
C ARG A 109 10.22 3.30 -12.41
N TRP A 110 11.31 4.02 -12.64
CA TRP A 110 12.50 3.92 -11.80
C TRP A 110 12.29 4.56 -10.41
N SER A 111 11.47 5.60 -10.29
CA SER A 111 11.12 6.14 -8.96
C SER A 111 10.26 5.16 -8.15
N LEU A 112 9.29 4.46 -8.78
CA LEU A 112 8.56 3.37 -8.13
C LEU A 112 9.51 2.23 -7.70
N ALA A 113 10.38 1.78 -8.59
CA ALA A 113 11.34 0.72 -8.29
C ALA A 113 12.27 1.10 -7.12
N ALA A 114 12.78 2.33 -7.09
CA ALA A 114 13.60 2.83 -5.99
C ALA A 114 12.84 2.79 -4.65
N LEU A 115 11.59 3.26 -4.62
CA LEU A 115 10.74 3.21 -3.43
C LEU A 115 10.48 1.77 -2.97
N MET A 116 10.22 0.84 -3.90
CA MET A 116 10.04 -0.58 -3.58
C MET A 116 11.30 -1.21 -2.99
N VAL A 117 12.50 -0.87 -3.51
CA VAL A 117 13.78 -1.31 -2.93
C VAL A 117 13.93 -0.76 -1.51
N CYS A 118 13.75 0.55 -1.32
CA CYS A 118 13.85 1.20 -0.02
C CYS A 118 12.92 0.54 1.01
N TRP A 119 11.67 0.30 0.64
CA TRP A 119 10.71 -0.38 1.50
C TRP A 119 11.10 -1.83 1.79
N THR A 120 11.55 -2.56 0.77
CA THR A 120 11.95 -3.96 0.94
C THR A 120 13.10 -4.09 1.93
N VAL A 121 14.16 -3.30 1.76
CA VAL A 121 15.32 -3.28 2.66
C VAL A 121 14.92 -2.80 4.05
N GLY A 122 14.17 -1.69 4.14
CA GLY A 122 13.73 -1.12 5.41
C GLY A 122 12.86 -2.08 6.24
N LEU A 123 11.92 -2.78 5.59
CA LEU A 123 11.05 -3.74 6.26
C LEU A 123 11.81 -5.00 6.71
N ILE A 124 12.76 -5.51 5.92
CA ILE A 124 13.62 -6.63 6.35
C ILE A 124 14.46 -6.20 7.56
N ALA A 125 15.05 -4.99 7.52
CA ALA A 125 15.84 -4.48 8.63
C ALA A 125 15.02 -4.28 9.92
N LEU A 126 13.79 -3.77 9.77
CA LEU A 126 12.87 -3.52 10.88
C LEU A 126 12.34 -4.81 11.50
N TRP A 127 11.79 -5.71 10.70
CA TRP A 127 11.09 -6.91 11.18
C TRP A 127 12.01 -8.11 11.39
N ARG A 128 13.26 -8.05 10.89
CA ARG A 128 14.28 -9.09 11.03
C ARG A 128 13.76 -10.52 10.75
N PRO A 129 13.09 -10.76 9.61
CA PRO A 129 12.62 -12.10 9.24
C PRO A 129 13.79 -13.09 9.06
N PRO A 130 13.55 -14.41 9.16
CA PRO A 130 14.54 -15.42 8.78
C PRO A 130 15.01 -15.24 7.34
N ALA A 131 16.24 -15.66 7.04
CA ALA A 131 16.85 -15.47 5.72
C ALA A 131 15.97 -15.96 4.55
N VAL A 132 15.30 -17.10 4.71
CA VAL A 132 14.39 -17.66 3.70
C VAL A 132 13.24 -16.70 3.39
N ALA A 133 12.62 -16.11 4.42
CA ALA A 133 11.55 -15.14 4.24
C ALA A 133 12.04 -13.81 3.67
N SER A 134 13.24 -13.34 4.08
CA SER A 134 13.90 -12.16 3.49
C SER A 134 14.13 -12.34 2.00
N VAL A 135 14.68 -13.48 1.59
CA VAL A 135 14.96 -13.80 0.18
C VAL A 135 13.66 -13.89 -0.61
N ALA A 136 12.66 -14.61 -0.09
CA ALA A 136 11.36 -14.71 -0.77
C ALA A 136 10.70 -13.34 -0.96
N PHE A 137 10.73 -12.49 0.06
CA PHE A 137 10.18 -11.13 -0.02
C PHE A 137 10.94 -10.24 -1.00
N ALA A 138 12.28 -10.33 -1.01
CA ALA A 138 13.11 -9.62 -1.98
C ALA A 138 12.86 -10.08 -3.42
N LEU A 139 12.64 -11.39 -3.64
CA LEU A 139 12.29 -11.92 -4.96
C LEU A 139 10.92 -11.43 -5.44
N LEU A 140 9.93 -11.28 -4.55
CA LEU A 140 8.64 -10.68 -4.89
C LEU A 140 8.81 -9.22 -5.34
N ALA A 141 9.61 -8.44 -4.61
CA ALA A 141 9.95 -7.07 -5.00
C ALA A 141 10.62 -7.05 -6.38
N LEU A 142 11.68 -7.85 -6.56
CA LEU A 142 12.44 -7.92 -7.82
C LEU A 142 11.54 -8.30 -9.00
N ARG A 143 10.67 -9.30 -8.82
CA ARG A 143 9.73 -9.73 -9.86
C ARG A 143 8.77 -8.61 -10.27
N SER A 144 8.22 -7.87 -9.31
CA SER A 144 7.32 -6.74 -9.59
C SER A 144 8.06 -5.59 -10.28
N MET A 145 9.20 -5.16 -9.73
CA MET A 145 10.00 -4.08 -10.29
C MET A 145 10.51 -4.40 -11.70
N TYR A 146 10.99 -5.62 -11.94
CA TYR A 146 11.47 -6.05 -13.25
C TYR A 146 10.43 -5.81 -14.33
N GLY A 147 9.18 -6.22 -14.11
CA GLY A 147 8.11 -6.04 -15.09
C GLY A 147 7.82 -4.56 -15.39
N TYR A 148 7.83 -3.70 -14.36
CA TYR A 148 7.67 -2.26 -14.55
C TYR A 148 8.83 -1.62 -15.31
N VAL A 149 10.08 -2.04 -15.12
CA VAL A 149 11.23 -1.41 -15.78
C VAL A 149 11.55 -2.01 -17.15
N SER A 150 11.17 -3.26 -17.42
CA SER A 150 11.50 -3.97 -18.65
C SER A 150 10.52 -3.74 -19.78
N SER A 151 9.25 -3.43 -19.46
CA SER A 151 8.19 -3.25 -20.45
C SER A 151 7.44 -1.94 -20.23
N HIS A 152 6.97 -1.37 -21.34
CA HIS A 152 6.07 -0.22 -21.36
C HIS A 152 4.68 -0.60 -21.87
N ASP A 153 4.37 -1.89 -21.97
CA ASP A 153 3.03 -2.39 -22.33
C ASP A 153 2.12 -2.40 -21.09
N GLU A 154 0.89 -1.94 -21.24
CA GLU A 154 -0.11 -1.93 -20.17
C GLU A 154 -0.51 -3.33 -19.69
N LYS A 155 -0.41 -4.35 -20.56
CA LYS A 155 -0.64 -5.75 -20.17
C LYS A 155 0.42 -6.24 -19.19
N ASP A 156 1.67 -5.87 -19.44
CA ASP A 156 2.79 -6.19 -18.55
C ASP A 156 2.71 -5.35 -17.27
N ASP A 157 2.25 -4.09 -17.35
CA ASP A 157 1.97 -3.24 -16.20
C ASP A 157 0.88 -3.85 -15.30
N TYR A 158 -0.17 -4.43 -15.88
CA TYR A 158 -1.20 -5.16 -15.13
C TYR A 158 -0.61 -6.36 -14.38
N ALA A 159 0.19 -7.19 -15.07
CA ALA A 159 0.85 -8.32 -14.43
C ALA A 159 1.80 -7.87 -13.30
N SER A 160 2.56 -6.79 -13.54
CA SER A 160 3.47 -6.19 -12.55
C SER A 160 2.73 -5.64 -11.33
N TYR A 161 1.52 -5.10 -11.54
CA TYR A 161 0.62 -4.66 -10.49
C TYR A 161 0.09 -5.83 -9.64
N CYS A 162 -0.22 -6.98 -10.24
CA CYS A 162 -0.56 -8.18 -9.47
C CYS A 162 0.62 -8.63 -8.58
N TRP A 163 1.85 -8.63 -9.12
CA TRP A 163 3.05 -8.93 -8.33
C TRP A 163 3.32 -7.89 -7.24
N TYR A 164 3.05 -6.61 -7.50
CA TYR A 164 3.07 -5.55 -6.49
C TYR A 164 2.08 -5.86 -5.36
N GLY A 165 0.88 -6.37 -5.68
CA GLY A 165 -0.09 -6.83 -4.70
C GLY A 165 0.44 -7.95 -3.81
N PHE A 166 1.09 -8.97 -4.39
CA PHE A 166 1.73 -10.03 -3.60
C PHE A 166 2.88 -9.52 -2.72
N TRP A 167 3.67 -8.58 -3.22
CA TRP A 167 4.68 -7.90 -2.42
C TRP A 167 4.04 -7.12 -1.26
N LEU A 168 2.94 -6.39 -1.49
CA LEU A 168 2.21 -5.66 -0.46
C LEU A 168 1.63 -6.59 0.62
N VAL A 169 1.13 -7.76 0.24
CA VAL A 169 0.72 -8.82 1.17
C VAL A 169 1.93 -9.29 1.99
N GLY A 170 3.06 -9.57 1.33
CA GLY A 170 4.32 -9.92 2.00
C GLY A 170 4.72 -8.88 3.06
N SER A 171 4.65 -7.59 2.74
CA SER A 171 4.94 -6.49 3.67
C SER A 171 4.07 -6.52 4.93
N ASN A 172 2.80 -6.93 4.81
CA ASN A 172 1.88 -7.06 5.95
C ASN A 172 2.09 -8.34 6.77
N LEU A 173 2.77 -9.35 6.22
CA LEU A 173 3.05 -10.61 6.91
C LEU A 173 4.33 -10.55 7.74
N LEU A 174 5.30 -9.71 7.37
CA LEU A 174 6.59 -9.58 8.09
C LEU A 174 6.48 -9.32 9.61
N PRO A 175 5.50 -8.56 10.14
CA PRO A 175 5.33 -8.37 11.58
C PRO A 175 5.09 -9.67 12.37
N ILE A 176 4.78 -10.80 11.71
CA ILE A 176 4.65 -12.11 12.38
C ILE A 176 5.97 -12.59 12.99
N PHE A 177 7.13 -12.23 12.41
CA PHE A 177 8.42 -12.78 12.83
C PHE A 177 8.88 -12.30 14.22
N PRO A 178 8.83 -10.99 14.55
CA PRO A 178 9.07 -10.56 15.93
C PRO A 178 8.08 -11.19 16.91
N ARG A 179 6.82 -11.39 16.50
CA ARG A 179 5.80 -12.05 17.34
C ARG A 179 6.18 -13.49 17.66
N LEU A 180 6.66 -14.24 16.68
CA LEU A 180 7.10 -15.63 16.87
C LEU A 180 8.36 -15.74 17.73
N LYS A 181 9.20 -14.70 17.79
CA LYS A 181 10.39 -14.66 18.65
C LYS A 181 10.08 -14.32 20.11
N GLY A 182 8.86 -13.86 20.41
CA GLY A 182 8.52 -13.34 21.73
C GLY A 182 9.08 -11.95 22.00
N ASP A 183 9.43 -11.19 20.95
CA ASP A 183 9.76 -9.76 21.06
C ASP A 183 8.50 -8.89 21.32
N LEU A 184 7.36 -9.53 21.61
CA LEU A 184 6.00 -9.00 21.72
C LEU A 184 5.22 -9.62 22.88
#